data_AF-A0A2Z6RIC7-F1
#
_entry.id   AF-A0A2Z6RIC7-F1
#
_cell.length_a   1.000
_cell.length_b   1.000
_cell.length_c   1.000
_cell.angle_alpha   90.00
_cell.angle_beta   90.00
_cell.angle_gamma   90.00
#
_symmetry.space_group_name_H-M   'P 1'
#
loop_
_entity.id
_entity.type
_entity.pdbx_description
1 polymer ?
#
loop_
_entity_poly.entity_id
_entity_poly.type
_entity_poly.pdbx_seq_one_letter_code
_entity_poly.pdbx_strand_id
1 'polypeptide(L)'
;MGKTNSKLTTDDDNHILNEREKYNLHLRHHLTREIFKGNFSSPVHNILTGWSARVLHVNSVLGTWLAEMSANYPGCTYIGVNPLSSDEDGKPFDVEFIESDIQREGLPYDDDRFDFIVIRFCGWEYSESEWKDIIKELIRCLKPGGWVEFTDGDMKNFQNPGPNLISLLNNLKHIKPKKDSSMNMINKYEEILTESNEVENVQRQTEYLPIGEHGEKLGETALQYFHDMINMNLPRYVKLLGIQPKDVPYIADTICEEANKNNTTQFQVCDSGASYPLSITTLTYNPNPIVPGQNLTLDLEGEAQKQVEQNSILKIQGIVIVPIFTDNVDFCNEVLSPNVPSGSQLCPIPVGNFKYAVSVVVPNRPELSSVNGITVRFTLLNPDNTELTCIEGPIQIASANS
;
A
#
# COMPACT_ATOMS: atom_id res chain seq x y z
N MET A 1 10.30 -35.75 -28.45
CA MET A 1 10.24 -34.59 -29.36
C MET A 1 10.88 -33.43 -28.63
N GLY A 2 12.09 -33.04 -29.04
CA GLY A 2 12.89 -32.03 -28.35
C GLY A 2 12.24 -30.66 -28.47
N LYS A 3 11.96 -30.03 -27.32
CA LYS A 3 11.69 -28.59 -27.27
C LYS A 3 13.02 -27.88 -27.48
N THR A 4 13.11 -27.17 -28.58
CA THR A 4 14.20 -26.28 -28.95
C THR A 4 14.33 -25.21 -27.86
N ASN A 5 15.43 -25.28 -27.10
CA ASN A 5 15.86 -24.21 -26.20
C ASN A 5 16.27 -23.00 -27.05
N SER A 6 15.35 -22.08 -27.29
CA SER A 6 15.74 -20.72 -27.67
C SER A 6 16.30 -20.05 -26.41
N LYS A 7 17.62 -19.88 -26.35
CA LYS A 7 18.27 -18.88 -25.49
C LYS A 7 17.67 -17.52 -25.86
N LEU A 8 16.64 -17.09 -25.12
CA LEU A 8 16.21 -15.70 -25.08
C LEU A 8 16.93 -15.11 -23.87
N THR A 9 18.10 -14.54 -24.15
CA THR A 9 18.87 -13.74 -23.20
C THR A 9 18.05 -12.50 -22.85
N THR A 10 17.49 -12.45 -21.65
CA THR A 10 17.14 -11.19 -21.00
C THR A 10 18.45 -10.48 -20.66
N ASP A 11 18.54 -9.16 -20.92
CA ASP A 11 19.72 -8.34 -20.57
C ASP A 11 20.03 -8.32 -19.04
N ASP A 12 19.24 -8.99 -18.20
CA ASP A 12 19.27 -8.94 -16.74
C ASP A 12 20.04 -10.10 -16.04
N ASP A 13 20.48 -11.14 -16.75
CA ASP A 13 21.13 -12.31 -16.11
C ASP A 13 22.50 -12.01 -15.46
N ASN A 14 22.99 -10.76 -15.52
CA ASN A 14 24.23 -10.29 -14.89
C ASN A 14 24.11 -8.90 -14.25
N HIS A 15 22.90 -8.44 -13.89
CA HIS A 15 22.73 -7.12 -13.28
C HIS A 15 23.28 -7.10 -11.85
N ILE A 16 24.40 -6.41 -11.65
CA ILE A 16 24.97 -6.17 -10.33
C ILE A 16 24.30 -4.93 -9.74
N LEU A 17 23.69 -5.08 -8.56
CA LEU A 17 23.01 -3.99 -7.87
C LEU A 17 24.00 -2.89 -7.48
N ASN A 18 23.72 -1.66 -7.88
CA ASN A 18 24.45 -0.49 -7.42
C ASN A 18 24.00 -0.06 -6.02
N GLU A 19 24.77 0.82 -5.36
CA GLU A 19 24.48 1.27 -3.99
C GLU A 19 23.10 1.93 -3.83
N ARG A 20 22.61 2.65 -4.85
CA ARG A 20 21.27 3.27 -4.80
C ARG A 20 20.17 2.21 -4.88
N GLU A 21 20.35 1.18 -5.69
CA GLU A 21 19.45 0.02 -5.74
C GLU A 21 19.42 -0.71 -4.40
N LYS A 22 20.60 -0.95 -3.82
CA LYS A 22 20.71 -1.60 -2.51
C LYS A 22 19.99 -0.80 -1.42
N TYR A 23 20.25 0.51 -1.36
CA TYR A 23 19.58 1.43 -0.44
C TYR A 23 18.05 1.38 -0.58
N ASN A 24 17.52 1.42 -1.80
CA ASN A 24 16.08 1.40 -2.02
C ASN A 24 15.43 0.05 -1.65
N LEU A 25 16.15 -1.07 -1.81
CA LEU A 25 15.67 -2.38 -1.36
C LEU A 25 15.58 -2.46 0.17
N HIS A 26 16.56 -1.92 0.90
CA HIS A 26 16.48 -1.77 2.36
C HIS A 26 15.32 -0.86 2.75
N LEU A 27 15.21 0.29 2.09
CA LEU A 27 14.16 1.28 2.36
C LEU A 27 12.76 0.70 2.18
N ARG A 28 12.54 -0.03 1.09
CA ARG A 28 11.28 -0.74 0.81
C ARG A 28 10.91 -1.68 1.96
N HIS A 29 11.87 -2.45 2.48
CA HIS A 29 11.61 -3.32 3.62
C HIS A 29 11.19 -2.55 4.86
N HIS A 30 11.93 -1.50 5.24
CA HIS A 30 11.61 -0.71 6.43
C HIS A 30 10.27 0.01 6.30
N LEU A 31 9.99 0.67 5.16
CA LEU A 31 8.69 1.32 4.90
C LEU A 31 7.53 0.33 5.05
N THR A 32 7.68 -0.87 4.50
CA THR A 32 6.65 -1.93 4.61
C THR A 32 6.45 -2.36 6.06
N ARG A 33 7.55 -2.60 6.80
CA ARG A 33 7.46 -2.98 8.22
C ARG A 33 6.76 -1.91 9.05
N GLU A 34 7.03 -0.63 8.79
CA GLU A 34 6.43 0.48 9.52
C GLU A 34 4.92 0.63 9.26
N ILE A 35 4.45 0.39 8.02
CA ILE A 35 3.00 0.46 7.73
C ILE A 35 2.25 -0.77 8.25
N PHE A 36 2.83 -1.97 8.16
CA PHE A 36 2.20 -3.21 8.67
C PHE A 36 2.45 -3.46 10.16
N LYS A 37 3.26 -2.62 10.82
CA LYS A 37 3.65 -2.73 12.23
C LYS A 37 4.32 -4.06 12.60
N GLY A 38 4.97 -4.70 11.63
CA GLY A 38 5.58 -6.01 11.80
C GLY A 38 6.27 -6.53 10.54
N ASN A 39 7.01 -7.62 10.68
CA ASN A 39 7.68 -8.29 9.56
C ASN A 39 6.79 -9.33 8.87
N PHE A 40 5.64 -9.66 9.44
CA PHE A 40 4.66 -10.59 8.88
C PHE A 40 3.27 -10.24 9.42
N SER A 41 2.23 -10.55 8.64
CA SER A 41 0.83 -10.44 9.07
C SER A 41 0.20 -11.79 9.41
N SER A 42 0.80 -12.89 8.93
CA SER A 42 0.38 -14.26 9.22
C SER A 42 0.48 -14.58 10.72
N PRO A 43 -0.40 -15.42 11.29
CA PRO A 43 -0.39 -15.77 12.71
C PRO A 43 0.72 -16.79 13.06
N VAL A 44 1.96 -16.51 12.66
CA VAL A 44 3.12 -17.40 12.78
C VAL A 44 3.97 -17.15 14.03
N HIS A 45 3.63 -16.14 14.84
CA HIS A 45 4.43 -15.78 16.02
C HIS A 45 4.71 -16.98 16.93
N ASN A 46 3.69 -17.77 17.27
CA ASN A 46 3.86 -18.96 18.13
C ASN A 46 4.80 -20.01 17.49
N ILE A 47 4.70 -20.21 16.17
CA ILE A 47 5.56 -21.14 15.42
C ILE A 47 7.02 -20.66 15.48
N LEU A 48 7.26 -19.36 15.30
CA LEU A 48 8.60 -18.76 15.36
C LEU A 48 9.18 -18.77 16.78
N THR A 49 8.37 -18.52 17.82
CA THR A 49 8.80 -18.63 19.22
C THR A 49 8.99 -20.08 19.70
N GLY A 50 8.66 -21.06 18.87
CA GLY A 50 9.05 -22.46 19.06
C GLY A 50 10.52 -22.73 18.77
N TRP A 51 11.27 -21.73 18.25
CA TRP A 51 12.73 -21.77 18.05
C TRP A 51 13.21 -22.97 17.22
N SER A 52 12.41 -23.40 16.25
CA SER A 52 12.70 -24.56 15.40
C SER A 52 12.02 -24.50 14.02
N ALA A 53 11.36 -23.37 13.71
CA ALA A 53 10.67 -23.19 12.44
C ALA A 53 11.67 -23.07 11.29
N ARG A 54 11.27 -23.50 10.09
CA ARG A 54 11.99 -23.30 8.84
C ARG A 54 11.27 -22.24 8.03
N VAL A 55 11.95 -21.12 7.78
CA VAL A 55 11.42 -19.94 7.12
C VAL A 55 12.10 -19.75 5.77
N LEU A 56 11.31 -19.66 4.70
CA LEU A 56 11.78 -19.39 3.34
C LEU A 56 11.36 -17.99 2.91
N HIS A 57 12.29 -17.21 2.35
CA HIS A 57 11.98 -15.99 1.61
C HIS A 57 12.39 -16.17 0.15
N VAL A 58 11.40 -16.24 -0.74
CA VAL A 58 11.60 -16.34 -2.18
C VAL A 58 11.84 -14.94 -2.75
N ASN A 59 12.81 -14.83 -3.67
CA ASN A 59 13.33 -13.59 -4.23
C ASN A 59 13.91 -12.64 -3.15
N SER A 60 14.69 -13.19 -2.21
CA SER A 60 15.14 -12.46 -1.02
C SER A 60 16.18 -11.35 -1.26
N VAL A 61 16.69 -11.16 -2.47
CA VAL A 61 17.72 -10.17 -2.88
C VAL A 61 18.81 -9.91 -1.85
N LEU A 62 18.68 -8.88 -1.01
CA LEU A 62 19.69 -8.49 -0.01
C LEU A 62 19.55 -9.23 1.33
N GLY A 63 18.51 -10.03 1.49
CA GLY A 63 18.23 -10.75 2.74
C GLY A 63 17.87 -9.87 3.93
N THR A 64 17.58 -8.57 3.75
CA THR A 64 17.32 -7.63 4.87
C THR A 64 16.20 -8.10 5.77
N TRP A 65 15.11 -8.60 5.18
CA TRP A 65 14.00 -9.16 5.94
C TRP A 65 14.41 -10.42 6.72
N LEU A 66 15.22 -11.30 6.11
CA LEU A 66 15.73 -12.50 6.78
C LEU A 66 16.66 -12.14 7.94
N ALA A 67 17.49 -11.11 7.77
CA ALA A 67 18.38 -10.58 8.81
C ALA A 67 17.60 -10.13 10.05
N GLU A 68 16.53 -9.36 9.85
CA GLU A 68 15.70 -8.92 10.97
C GLU A 68 14.93 -10.08 11.60
N MET A 69 14.43 -11.01 10.79
CA MET A 69 13.73 -12.18 11.29
C MET A 69 14.64 -13.09 12.10
N SER A 70 15.88 -13.34 11.64
CA SER A 70 16.85 -14.15 12.38
C SER A 70 17.33 -13.46 13.65
N ALA A 71 17.44 -12.13 13.67
CA ALA A 71 17.74 -11.39 14.90
C ALA A 71 16.59 -11.46 15.92
N ASN A 72 15.33 -11.39 15.45
CA ASN A 72 14.15 -11.42 16.33
C ASN A 72 13.79 -12.83 16.80
N TYR A 73 14.10 -13.86 16.01
CA TYR A 73 13.81 -15.27 16.31
C TYR A 73 15.00 -16.21 16.01
N PRO A 74 16.17 -16.02 16.67
CA PRO A 74 17.45 -16.74 16.41
C PRO A 74 17.48 -18.28 16.45
N GLY A 75 16.40 -18.95 16.85
CA GLY A 75 16.34 -20.42 16.89
C GLY A 75 15.78 -21.08 15.63
N CYS A 76 15.25 -20.28 14.70
CA CYS A 76 14.69 -20.79 13.46
C CYS A 76 15.78 -20.95 12.38
N THR A 77 15.49 -21.75 11.35
CA THR A 77 16.31 -21.82 10.14
C THR A 77 15.79 -20.83 9.10
N TYR A 78 16.64 -19.94 8.60
CA TYR A 78 16.29 -18.93 7.61
C TYR A 78 16.96 -19.21 6.28
N ILE A 79 16.17 -19.34 5.21
CA ILE A 79 16.69 -19.51 3.86
C ILE A 79 16.13 -18.43 2.93
N GLY A 80 17.03 -17.78 2.19
CA GLY A 80 16.72 -16.93 1.05
C GLY A 80 17.00 -17.63 -0.27
N VAL A 81 16.05 -17.57 -1.20
CA VAL A 81 16.25 -18.04 -2.59
C VAL A 81 16.18 -16.86 -3.54
N ASN A 82 17.10 -16.78 -4.49
CA ASN A 82 17.09 -15.77 -5.54
C ASN A 82 17.89 -16.24 -6.77
N PRO A 83 17.47 -15.93 -8.02
CA PRO A 83 18.30 -16.14 -9.21
C PRO A 83 19.62 -15.33 -9.23
N LEU A 84 19.71 -14.20 -8.52
CA LEU A 84 20.94 -13.41 -8.42
C LEU A 84 21.85 -13.97 -7.31
N SER A 85 23.14 -14.12 -7.60
CA SER A 85 24.12 -14.48 -6.59
C SER A 85 24.16 -13.40 -5.49
N SER A 86 24.07 -13.83 -4.23
CA SER A 86 24.13 -12.91 -3.10
C SER A 86 25.55 -12.34 -2.97
N ASP A 87 25.70 -11.02 -2.94
CA ASP A 87 26.93 -10.39 -2.43
C ASP A 87 27.19 -10.93 -1.01
N GLU A 88 28.38 -11.49 -0.75
CA GLU A 88 28.71 -12.13 0.53
C GLU A 88 28.95 -11.13 1.67
N ASP A 89 29.08 -9.84 1.35
CA ASP A 89 29.44 -8.81 2.31
C ASP A 89 28.26 -8.45 3.22
N GLY A 90 28.40 -8.77 4.51
CA GLY A 90 27.46 -8.38 5.56
C GLY A 90 26.33 -9.38 5.85
N LYS A 91 26.47 -10.65 5.45
CA LYS A 91 25.48 -11.71 5.76
C LYS A 91 25.19 -11.74 7.28
N PRO A 92 23.92 -11.77 7.68
CA PRO A 92 23.54 -12.02 9.06
C PRO A 92 24.04 -13.41 9.46
N PHE A 93 24.45 -13.58 10.71
CA PHE A 93 24.63 -14.93 11.25
C PHE A 93 23.29 -15.68 11.12
N ASP A 94 23.35 -16.94 10.70
CA ASP A 94 22.22 -17.88 10.66
C ASP A 94 21.21 -17.73 9.50
N VAL A 95 21.63 -17.17 8.35
CA VAL A 95 20.85 -17.18 7.09
C VAL A 95 21.58 -17.93 5.97
N GLU A 96 20.90 -18.90 5.35
CA GLU A 96 21.36 -19.60 4.14
C GLU A 96 20.84 -18.90 2.88
N PHE A 97 21.67 -18.74 1.86
CA PHE A 97 21.25 -18.21 0.55
C PHE A 97 21.48 -19.26 -0.53
N ILE A 98 20.47 -19.50 -1.34
CA ILE A 98 20.51 -20.44 -2.46
C ILE A 98 20.22 -19.70 -3.76
N GLU A 99 21.08 -19.91 -4.74
CA GLU A 99 20.86 -19.45 -6.10
C GLU A 99 19.86 -20.39 -6.80
N SER A 100 18.66 -19.89 -7.10
CA SER A 100 17.68 -20.63 -7.90
C SER A 100 16.62 -19.70 -8.49
N ASP A 101 16.28 -19.94 -9.74
CA ASP A 101 15.14 -19.30 -10.40
C ASP A 101 13.89 -20.18 -10.21
N ILE A 102 13.01 -19.80 -9.29
CA ILE A 102 11.78 -20.54 -8.99
C ILE A 102 10.92 -20.82 -10.23
N GLN A 103 10.94 -19.93 -11.23
CA GLN A 103 10.14 -20.11 -12.44
C GLN A 103 10.75 -21.18 -13.36
N ARG A 104 12.08 -21.24 -13.46
CA ARG A 104 12.78 -22.13 -14.40
C ARG A 104 13.15 -23.47 -13.79
N GLU A 105 13.48 -23.46 -12.51
CA GLU A 105 14.10 -24.58 -11.79
C GLU A 105 13.20 -25.13 -10.68
N GLY A 106 12.22 -24.34 -10.22
CA GLY A 106 11.44 -24.65 -9.02
C GLY A 106 12.24 -24.37 -7.74
N LEU A 107 11.70 -24.80 -6.60
CA LEU A 107 12.42 -24.75 -5.34
C LEU A 107 13.23 -26.05 -5.16
N PRO A 108 14.53 -25.99 -4.80
CA PRO A 108 15.39 -27.17 -4.64
C PRO A 108 15.14 -27.89 -3.31
N TYR A 109 13.87 -28.09 -2.95
CA TYR A 109 13.43 -28.67 -1.70
C TYR A 109 12.33 -29.70 -1.92
N ASP A 110 12.33 -30.73 -1.08
CA ASP A 110 11.27 -31.73 -1.02
C ASP A 110 9.94 -31.09 -0.56
N ASP A 111 8.87 -31.88 -0.63
CA ASP A 111 7.54 -31.50 -0.14
C ASP A 111 7.56 -31.29 1.40
N ASP A 112 6.62 -30.50 1.92
CA ASP A 112 6.39 -30.32 3.36
C ASP A 112 7.64 -29.89 4.17
N ARG A 113 8.40 -28.90 3.66
CA ARG A 113 9.68 -28.50 4.26
C ARG A 113 9.63 -27.26 5.13
N PHE A 114 8.78 -26.30 4.80
CA PHE A 114 8.76 -24.99 5.45
C PHE A 114 7.54 -24.79 6.31
N ASP A 115 7.74 -24.14 7.45
CA ASP A 115 6.66 -23.74 8.35
C ASP A 115 6.09 -22.37 7.95
N PHE A 116 6.93 -21.52 7.34
CA PHE A 116 6.54 -20.21 6.85
C PHE A 116 7.29 -19.86 5.57
N ILE A 117 6.55 -19.47 4.53
CA ILE A 117 7.10 -19.04 3.24
C ILE A 117 6.62 -17.61 2.97
N VAL A 118 7.54 -16.73 2.59
CA VAL A 118 7.21 -15.36 2.17
C VAL A 118 7.72 -15.08 0.77
N ILE A 119 6.93 -14.33 0.00
CA ILE A 119 7.35 -13.76 -1.29
C ILE A 119 6.87 -12.31 -1.36
N ARG A 120 7.78 -11.40 -1.70
CA ARG A 120 7.56 -9.96 -1.54
C ARG A 120 8.00 -9.18 -2.77
N PHE A 121 7.12 -8.31 -3.27
CA PHE A 121 7.38 -7.36 -4.35
C PHE A 121 7.74 -7.98 -5.71
N CYS A 122 7.07 -9.09 -6.05
CA CYS A 122 7.31 -9.85 -7.28
C CYS A 122 6.11 -9.83 -8.24
N GLY A 123 5.01 -9.15 -7.91
CA GLY A 123 3.75 -9.25 -8.66
C GLY A 123 3.89 -8.92 -10.17
N TRP A 124 4.84 -8.06 -10.53
CA TRP A 124 5.14 -7.65 -11.91
C TRP A 124 6.19 -8.51 -12.63
N GLU A 125 6.83 -9.47 -11.95
CA GLU A 125 7.94 -10.25 -12.50
C GLU A 125 7.46 -11.44 -13.33
N TYR A 126 6.27 -11.96 -13.01
CA TYR A 126 5.70 -13.14 -13.62
C TYR A 126 4.33 -12.85 -14.23
N SER A 127 3.99 -13.60 -15.27
CA SER A 127 2.63 -13.69 -15.81
C SER A 127 1.71 -14.40 -14.83
N GLU A 128 0.41 -14.21 -15.02
CA GLU A 128 -0.59 -14.86 -14.17
C GLU A 128 -0.50 -16.40 -14.26
N SER A 129 -0.23 -16.96 -15.44
CA SER A 129 -0.02 -18.41 -15.59
C SER A 129 1.21 -18.89 -14.83
N GLU A 130 2.33 -18.15 -14.91
CA GLU A 130 3.54 -18.48 -14.17
C GLU A 130 3.31 -18.37 -12.65
N TRP A 131 2.53 -17.38 -12.20
CA TRP A 131 2.14 -17.26 -10.80
C TRP A 131 1.29 -18.44 -10.31
N LYS A 132 0.40 -18.99 -11.14
CA LYS A 132 -0.34 -20.22 -10.79
C LYS A 132 0.60 -21.41 -10.57
N ASP A 133 1.68 -21.51 -11.35
CA ASP A 133 2.68 -22.58 -11.19
C ASP A 133 3.59 -22.32 -9.98
N ILE A 134 4.01 -21.07 -9.76
CA ILE A 134 4.79 -20.66 -8.58
C ILE A 134 4.00 -20.94 -7.31
N ILE A 135 2.72 -20.54 -7.22
CA ILE A 135 1.91 -20.76 -6.03
C ILE A 135 1.78 -22.25 -5.71
N LYS A 136 1.61 -23.12 -6.71
CA LYS A 136 1.61 -24.58 -6.50
C LYS A 136 2.94 -25.07 -5.93
N GLU A 137 4.05 -24.55 -6.43
CA GLU A 137 5.38 -24.90 -5.94
C GLU A 137 5.61 -24.43 -4.49
N LEU A 138 5.12 -23.25 -4.12
CA LEU A 138 5.16 -22.76 -2.74
C LEU A 138 4.30 -23.65 -1.82
N ILE A 139 3.09 -24.01 -2.24
CA ILE A 139 2.20 -24.90 -1.48
C ILE A 139 2.83 -26.28 -1.30
N ARG A 140 3.42 -26.87 -2.36
CA ARG A 140 4.12 -28.15 -2.29
C ARG A 140 5.20 -28.17 -1.21
N CYS A 141 5.99 -27.10 -1.11
CA CYS A 141 7.08 -26.99 -0.13
C CYS A 141 6.59 -26.62 1.29
N LEU A 142 5.33 -26.23 1.45
CA LEU A 142 4.76 -25.80 2.73
C LEU A 142 4.26 -27.02 3.51
N LYS A 143 4.64 -27.14 4.78
CA LYS A 143 4.11 -28.19 5.66
C LYS A 143 2.58 -28.04 5.84
N PRO A 144 1.86 -29.13 6.13
CA PRO A 144 0.48 -29.03 6.62
C PRO A 144 0.42 -28.15 7.87
N GLY A 145 -0.40 -27.10 7.82
CA GLY A 145 -0.53 -26.09 8.89
C GLY A 145 0.52 -24.96 8.84
N GLY A 146 1.42 -24.96 7.86
CA GLY A 146 2.31 -23.83 7.57
C GLY A 146 1.58 -22.64 6.94
N TRP A 147 2.27 -21.51 6.84
CA TRP A 147 1.74 -20.28 6.25
C TRP A 147 2.53 -19.84 5.02
N VAL A 148 1.83 -19.33 4.01
CA VAL A 148 2.42 -18.60 2.89
C VAL A 148 1.91 -17.16 2.87
N GLU A 149 2.81 -16.19 2.78
CA GLU A 149 2.47 -14.76 2.77
C GLU A 149 3.02 -14.08 1.51
N PHE A 150 2.13 -13.35 0.83
CA PHE A 150 2.44 -12.54 -0.34
C PHE A 150 2.33 -11.07 0.05
N THR A 151 3.37 -10.28 -0.21
CA THR A 151 3.34 -8.82 0.00
C THR A 151 3.69 -8.10 -1.30
N ASP A 152 2.83 -7.21 -1.79
CA ASP A 152 3.09 -6.41 -2.97
C ASP A 152 2.59 -4.97 -2.80
N GLY A 153 3.09 -4.08 -3.66
CA GLY A 153 2.60 -2.70 -3.75
C GLY A 153 1.59 -2.52 -4.89
N ASP A 154 0.49 -1.83 -4.63
CA ASP A 154 -0.45 -1.43 -5.68
C ASP A 154 0.05 -0.15 -6.37
N MET A 155 0.70 -0.32 -7.52
CA MET A 155 1.28 0.78 -8.30
C MET A 155 0.27 1.44 -9.26
N LYS A 156 -1.03 1.14 -9.14
CA LYS A 156 -2.08 1.75 -9.98
C LYS A 156 -3.04 2.61 -9.16
N ASN A 157 -3.27 2.24 -7.91
CA ASN A 157 -4.26 2.87 -7.06
C ASN A 157 -3.62 3.90 -6.11
N PHE A 158 -3.01 4.92 -6.70
CA PHE A 158 -2.60 6.13 -5.97
C PHE A 158 -3.81 7.00 -5.66
N GLN A 159 -3.78 7.64 -4.51
CA GLN A 159 -4.84 8.52 -4.04
C GLN A 159 -4.38 9.97 -4.10
N ASN A 160 -5.21 10.86 -4.64
CA ASN A 160 -4.82 12.24 -5.00
C ASN A 160 -3.49 12.36 -5.79
N PRO A 161 -3.20 11.47 -6.76
CA PRO A 161 -1.90 11.41 -7.44
C PRO A 161 -1.48 12.71 -8.15
N GLY A 162 -2.45 13.57 -8.49
CA GLY A 162 -2.24 14.76 -9.30
C GLY A 162 -2.08 14.48 -10.80
N PRO A 163 -2.24 15.51 -11.64
CA PRO A 163 -2.24 15.35 -13.10
C PRO A 163 -0.92 14.84 -13.69
N ASN A 164 0.24 15.14 -13.10
CA ASN A 164 1.52 14.69 -13.65
C ASN A 164 1.72 13.19 -13.45
N LEU A 165 1.43 12.68 -12.25
CA LEU A 165 1.50 11.24 -12.00
C LEU A 165 0.44 10.48 -12.81
N ILE A 166 -0.80 11.00 -12.90
CA ILE A 166 -1.86 10.40 -13.73
C ILE A 166 -1.41 10.29 -15.19
N SER A 167 -0.83 11.36 -15.73
CA SER A 167 -0.32 11.40 -17.10
C SER A 167 0.76 10.34 -17.31
N LEU A 168 1.73 10.26 -16.39
CA LEU A 168 2.79 9.26 -16.47
C LEU A 168 2.22 7.82 -16.44
N LEU A 169 1.36 7.51 -15.48
CA LEU A 169 0.75 6.19 -15.35
C LEU A 169 -0.08 5.81 -16.57
N ASN A 170 -0.85 6.73 -17.14
CA ASN A 170 -1.64 6.47 -18.35
C ASN A 170 -0.76 6.17 -19.56
N ASN A 171 0.33 6.89 -19.74
CA ASN A 171 1.28 6.60 -20.82
C ASN A 171 1.97 5.24 -20.61
N LEU A 172 2.31 4.88 -19.37
CA LEU A 172 2.88 3.58 -19.05
C LEU A 172 1.90 2.42 -19.29
N LYS A 173 0.59 2.60 -19.06
CA LYS A 173 -0.45 1.58 -19.34
C LYS A 173 -0.50 1.16 -20.81
N HIS A 174 -0.11 2.04 -21.73
CA HIS A 174 -0.11 1.76 -23.17
C HIS A 174 1.15 0.99 -23.62
N ILE A 175 2.16 0.90 -22.76
CA ILE A 175 3.34 0.10 -23.03
C ILE A 175 2.99 -1.35 -22.76
N LYS A 176 2.93 -2.17 -23.81
CA LYS A 176 2.87 -3.62 -23.65
C LYS A 176 4.15 -4.10 -22.96
N PRO A 177 4.07 -4.72 -21.78
CA PRO A 177 5.26 -5.28 -21.16
C PRO A 177 5.87 -6.35 -22.09
N LYS A 178 7.20 -6.48 -22.08
CA LYS A 178 7.91 -7.47 -22.91
C LYS A 178 7.56 -8.91 -22.53
N LYS A 179 7.16 -9.12 -21.27
CA LYS A 179 6.60 -10.35 -20.70
C LYS A 179 5.12 -10.10 -20.44
N ASP A 180 4.27 -11.12 -20.49
CA ASP A 180 2.85 -11.01 -20.13
C ASP A 180 2.69 -10.85 -18.61
N SER A 181 3.41 -9.89 -18.01
CA SER A 181 3.40 -9.68 -16.56
C SER A 181 2.08 -9.05 -16.14
N SER A 182 1.47 -9.66 -15.12
CA SER A 182 0.20 -9.17 -14.61
C SER A 182 0.47 -8.01 -13.65
N MET A 183 0.38 -6.78 -14.17
CA MET A 183 0.37 -5.56 -13.35
C MET A 183 -0.83 -5.47 -12.38
N ASN A 184 -1.56 -6.57 -12.15
CA ASN A 184 -2.73 -6.65 -11.27
C ASN A 184 -2.66 -7.87 -10.33
N MET A 185 -1.50 -8.53 -10.19
CA MET A 185 -1.40 -9.74 -9.34
C MET A 185 -1.80 -9.52 -7.89
N ILE A 186 -1.56 -8.34 -7.35
CA ILE A 186 -1.96 -8.00 -5.97
C ILE A 186 -3.46 -8.22 -5.72
N ASN A 187 -4.29 -8.12 -6.78
CA ASN A 187 -5.73 -8.34 -6.70
C ASN A 187 -6.17 -9.77 -7.05
N LYS A 188 -5.22 -10.66 -7.38
CA LYS A 188 -5.47 -12.03 -7.82
C LYS A 188 -4.90 -13.11 -6.89
N TYR A 189 -4.02 -12.77 -5.95
CA TYR A 189 -3.43 -13.77 -5.05
C TYR A 189 -4.50 -14.56 -4.28
N GLU A 190 -5.47 -13.87 -3.69
CA GLU A 190 -6.57 -14.50 -2.93
C GLU A 190 -7.40 -15.45 -3.80
N GLU A 191 -7.73 -15.03 -5.02
CA GLU A 191 -8.45 -15.86 -6.01
C GLU A 191 -7.66 -17.12 -6.33
N ILE A 192 -6.38 -16.98 -6.71
CA ILE A 192 -5.55 -18.11 -7.13
C ILE A 192 -5.28 -19.08 -5.97
N LEU A 193 -5.05 -18.57 -4.76
CA LEU A 193 -4.89 -19.39 -3.56
C LEU A 193 -6.17 -20.18 -3.28
N THR A 194 -7.33 -19.54 -3.34
CA THR A 194 -8.62 -20.20 -3.12
C THR A 194 -8.90 -21.25 -4.20
N GLU A 195 -8.60 -20.96 -5.47
CA GLU A 195 -8.76 -21.90 -6.59
C GLU A 195 -7.91 -23.17 -6.46
N SER A 196 -6.79 -23.11 -5.72
CA SER A 196 -5.94 -24.30 -5.50
C SER A 196 -6.66 -25.42 -4.77
N ASN A 197 -7.60 -25.09 -3.88
CA ASN A 197 -8.22 -26.02 -2.91
C ASN A 197 -7.21 -26.76 -1.99
N GLU A 198 -5.98 -26.26 -1.88
CA GLU A 198 -4.91 -26.86 -1.06
C GLU A 198 -4.55 -25.98 0.16
N VAL A 199 -5.11 -24.77 0.24
CA VAL A 199 -4.93 -23.85 1.37
C VAL A 199 -6.28 -23.47 1.98
N GLU A 200 -6.25 -23.12 3.27
CA GLU A 200 -7.39 -22.61 4.02
C GLU A 200 -7.03 -21.27 4.68
N ASN A 201 -8.03 -20.58 5.27
CA ASN A 201 -7.84 -19.33 6.01
C ASN A 201 -7.17 -18.21 5.21
N VAL A 202 -7.52 -18.07 3.92
CA VAL A 202 -7.02 -16.99 3.06
C VAL A 202 -7.52 -15.64 3.60
N GLN A 203 -6.60 -14.73 3.86
CA GLN A 203 -6.88 -13.39 4.38
C GLN A 203 -6.12 -12.34 3.57
N ARG A 204 -6.71 -11.16 3.43
CA ARG A 204 -6.10 -9.99 2.80
C ARG A 204 -6.04 -8.84 3.80
N GLN A 205 -4.85 -8.30 4.01
CA GLN A 205 -4.63 -7.03 4.70
C GLN A 205 -4.18 -5.98 3.68
N THR A 206 -4.60 -4.74 3.83
CA THR A 206 -4.19 -3.62 2.96
C THR A 206 -3.84 -2.43 3.83
N GLU A 207 -2.64 -1.91 3.65
CA GLU A 207 -2.12 -0.74 4.35
C GLU A 207 -1.75 0.35 3.36
N TYR A 208 -1.76 1.60 3.83
CA TYR A 208 -1.53 2.77 3.00
C TYR A 208 -0.21 3.43 3.39
N LEU A 209 0.65 3.63 2.39
CA LEU A 209 1.89 4.36 2.55
C LEU A 209 1.63 5.84 2.22
N PRO A 210 1.70 6.77 3.20
CA PRO A 210 1.61 8.19 2.89
C PRO A 210 2.83 8.60 2.05
N ILE A 211 2.64 9.44 1.03
CA ILE A 211 3.71 9.90 0.14
C ILE A 211 3.76 11.42 0.19
N GLY A 212 4.71 11.95 0.95
CA GLY A 212 4.93 13.39 1.10
C GLY A 212 5.09 13.83 2.54
N GLU A 213 5.38 15.12 2.72
CA GLU A 213 5.64 15.76 4.02
C GLU A 213 4.48 15.60 5.02
N HIS A 214 3.25 15.46 4.52
CA HIS A 214 2.06 15.24 5.36
C HIS A 214 2.10 13.91 6.14
N GLY A 215 2.89 12.94 5.69
CA GLY A 215 3.08 11.65 6.38
C GLY A 215 4.21 11.69 7.41
N GLU A 216 4.68 12.89 7.78
CA GLU A 216 5.85 13.12 8.64
C GLU A 216 7.06 12.32 8.16
N LYS A 217 7.85 11.76 9.08
CA LYS A 217 9.09 11.07 8.73
C LYS A 217 8.86 9.87 7.82
N LEU A 218 7.76 9.14 8.02
CA LEU A 218 7.40 8.00 7.18
C LEU A 218 7.07 8.46 5.76
N GLY A 219 6.27 9.52 5.63
CA GLY A 219 5.87 10.09 4.35
C GLY A 219 7.01 10.75 3.57
N GLU A 220 7.90 11.47 4.25
CA GLU A 220 9.15 12.00 3.66
C GLU A 220 10.02 10.88 3.09
N THR A 221 10.15 9.79 3.85
CA THR A 221 10.95 8.63 3.47
C THR A 221 10.32 7.89 2.29
N ALA A 222 9.00 7.76 2.28
CA ALA A 222 8.24 7.19 1.17
C ALA A 222 8.31 8.06 -0.09
N LEU A 223 8.28 9.39 0.05
CA LEU A 223 8.46 10.32 -1.08
C LEU A 223 9.84 10.15 -1.71
N GLN A 224 10.90 10.05 -0.89
CA GLN A 224 12.26 9.79 -1.39
C GLN A 224 12.36 8.43 -2.09
N TYR A 225 11.77 7.39 -1.51
CA TYR A 225 11.70 6.07 -2.14
C TYR A 225 10.98 6.13 -3.50
N PHE A 226 9.85 6.83 -3.56
CA PHE A 226 9.06 6.98 -4.78
C PHE A 226 9.83 7.77 -5.87
N HIS A 227 10.50 8.86 -5.48
CA HIS A 227 11.38 9.64 -6.34
C HIS A 227 12.49 8.78 -6.96
N ASP A 228 13.16 7.98 -6.13
CA ASP A 228 14.22 7.08 -6.55
C ASP A 228 13.70 6.01 -7.51
N MET A 229 12.53 5.43 -7.20
CA MET A 229 11.89 4.44 -8.05
C MET A 229 11.56 4.99 -9.44
N ILE A 230 11.08 6.24 -9.56
CA ILE A 230 10.88 6.88 -10.86
C ILE A 230 12.21 7.02 -11.60
N ASN A 231 13.24 7.56 -10.94
CA ASN A 231 14.55 7.77 -11.55
C ASN A 231 15.23 6.48 -12.01
N MET A 232 15.01 5.37 -11.30
CA MET A 232 15.59 4.07 -11.61
C MET A 232 14.84 3.33 -12.71
N ASN A 233 13.51 3.40 -12.72
CA ASN A 233 12.68 2.57 -13.61
C ASN A 233 12.24 3.29 -14.88
N LEU A 234 11.94 4.59 -14.83
CA LEU A 234 11.50 5.36 -15.99
C LEU A 234 12.48 5.34 -17.17
N PRO A 235 13.83 5.36 -16.98
CA PRO A 235 14.80 5.26 -18.07
C PRO A 235 14.60 4.05 -19.00
N ARG A 236 14.00 2.96 -18.50
CA ARG A 236 13.69 1.75 -19.31
C ARG A 236 12.62 2.02 -20.37
N TYR A 237 11.80 3.06 -20.17
CA TYR A 237 10.63 3.38 -20.98
C TYR A 237 10.73 4.70 -21.76
N VAL A 238 11.74 5.54 -21.49
CA VAL A 238 11.83 6.90 -22.08
C VAL A 238 11.74 6.92 -23.60
N LYS A 239 12.37 5.95 -24.30
CA LYS A 239 12.30 5.84 -25.77
C LYS A 239 10.88 5.57 -26.27
N LEU A 240 10.11 4.75 -25.54
CA LEU A 240 8.73 4.42 -25.88
C LEU A 240 7.77 5.58 -25.56
N LEU A 241 8.12 6.38 -24.56
CA LEU A 241 7.34 7.52 -24.09
C LEU A 241 7.69 8.84 -24.81
N GLY A 242 8.71 8.86 -25.67
CA GLY A 242 9.19 10.09 -26.30
C GLY A 242 9.87 11.07 -25.32
N ILE A 243 10.27 10.60 -24.15
CA ILE A 243 10.94 11.37 -23.10
C ILE A 243 12.46 11.39 -23.36
N GLN A 244 13.14 12.51 -23.13
CA GLN A 244 14.59 12.51 -23.16
C GLN A 244 15.14 11.99 -21.83
N PRO A 245 16.17 11.12 -21.80
CA PRO A 245 16.73 10.59 -20.56
C PRO A 245 17.13 11.67 -19.53
N LYS A 246 17.62 12.82 -20.00
CA LYS A 246 17.99 13.97 -19.17
C LYS A 246 16.81 14.62 -18.44
N ASP A 247 15.57 14.39 -18.88
CA ASP A 247 14.37 15.00 -18.31
C ASP A 247 13.77 14.12 -17.18
N VAL A 248 14.25 12.89 -17.00
CA VAL A 248 13.74 11.96 -15.97
C VAL A 248 13.83 12.54 -14.55
N PRO A 249 14.96 13.14 -14.11
CA PRO A 249 15.03 13.74 -12.78
C PRO A 249 13.99 14.85 -12.57
N TYR A 250 13.80 15.70 -13.59
CA TYR A 250 12.81 16.78 -13.54
C TYR A 250 11.37 16.23 -13.44
N ILE A 251 11.06 15.14 -14.13
CA ILE A 251 9.75 14.46 -14.02
C ILE A 251 9.55 13.93 -12.60
N ALA A 252 10.57 13.29 -12.03
CA ALA A 252 10.51 12.76 -10.67
C ALA A 252 10.31 13.89 -9.63
N ASP A 253 11.07 14.98 -9.74
CA ASP A 253 10.94 16.17 -8.90
C ASP A 253 9.52 16.75 -8.99
N THR A 254 9.02 16.97 -10.21
CA THR A 254 7.69 17.54 -10.47
C THR A 254 6.58 16.69 -9.86
N ILE A 255 6.66 15.36 -9.99
CA ILE A 255 5.68 14.43 -9.41
C ILE A 255 5.75 14.45 -7.88
N CYS A 256 6.94 14.57 -7.29
CA CYS A 256 7.09 14.60 -5.83
C CYS A 256 6.63 15.92 -5.22
N GLU A 257 6.89 17.05 -5.89
CA GLU A 257 6.32 18.36 -5.52
C GLU A 257 4.79 18.34 -5.60
N GLU A 258 4.23 17.69 -6.62
CA GLU A 258 2.79 17.49 -6.78
C GLU A 258 2.21 16.61 -5.66
N ALA A 259 2.90 15.55 -5.26
CA ALA A 259 2.46 14.68 -4.16
C ALA A 259 2.39 15.41 -2.82
N ASN A 260 3.36 16.30 -2.54
CA ASN A 260 3.34 17.19 -1.38
C ASN A 260 2.17 18.19 -1.46
N LYS A 261 1.92 18.77 -2.64
CA LYS A 261 0.84 19.75 -2.82
C LYS A 261 -0.55 19.13 -2.68
N ASN A 262 -0.75 17.94 -3.23
CA ASN A 262 -2.05 17.29 -3.32
C ASN A 262 -2.35 16.39 -2.12
N ASN A 263 -1.41 16.28 -1.18
CA ASN A 263 -1.50 15.37 -0.05
C ASN A 263 -1.97 13.99 -0.52
N THR A 264 -1.14 13.32 -1.32
CA THR A 264 -1.39 11.95 -1.79
C THR A 264 -1.65 11.04 -0.57
N THR A 265 -2.94 10.80 -0.22
CA THR A 265 -3.42 10.34 1.10
C THR A 265 -4.57 9.33 1.03
N GLN A 266 -5.02 8.82 2.18
CA GLN A 266 -5.97 7.72 2.41
C GLN A 266 -7.39 7.82 1.76
N PHE A 267 -7.91 9.00 1.36
CA PHE A 267 -9.31 9.15 0.90
C PHE A 267 -9.44 9.40 -0.61
N GLN A 268 -10.39 8.72 -1.24
CA GLN A 268 -10.75 8.78 -2.65
C GLN A 268 -12.13 9.43 -2.86
N VAL A 269 -12.43 9.88 -4.08
CA VAL A 269 -13.81 10.27 -4.46
C VAL A 269 -14.67 9.01 -4.64
N CYS A 270 -15.90 9.02 -4.12
CA CYS A 270 -16.77 7.81 -4.10
C CYS A 270 -17.06 7.22 -5.49
N ASP A 271 -17.32 8.08 -6.48
CA ASP A 271 -17.69 7.67 -7.83
C ASP A 271 -16.56 8.01 -8.80
N SER A 272 -15.95 6.97 -9.37
CA SER A 272 -14.89 7.11 -10.38
C SER A 272 -15.39 7.90 -11.58
N GLY A 273 -14.85 9.11 -11.78
CA GLY A 273 -15.19 10.00 -12.90
C GLY A 273 -16.31 11.00 -12.62
N ALA A 274 -16.88 11.02 -11.42
CA ALA A 274 -17.79 12.09 -11.01
C ALA A 274 -17.02 13.38 -10.71
N SER A 275 -17.63 14.52 -11.04
CA SER A 275 -17.13 15.85 -10.68
C SER A 275 -18.07 16.44 -9.64
N TYR A 276 -17.51 16.84 -8.51
CA TYR A 276 -18.25 17.37 -7.36
C TYR A 276 -18.04 18.89 -7.25
N PRO A 277 -19.09 19.66 -6.89
CA PRO A 277 -18.97 21.11 -6.69
C PRO A 277 -18.03 21.53 -5.55
N LEU A 278 -17.61 20.62 -4.68
CA LEU A 278 -16.66 20.85 -3.60
C LEU A 278 -15.55 19.80 -3.70
N SER A 279 -14.33 20.26 -3.98
CA SER A 279 -13.14 19.41 -3.98
C SER A 279 -12.44 19.50 -2.63
N ILE A 280 -12.13 18.35 -2.04
CA ILE A 280 -11.31 18.26 -0.83
C ILE A 280 -9.89 17.92 -1.29
N THR A 281 -8.97 18.86 -1.11
CA THR A 281 -7.56 18.68 -1.45
C THR A 281 -6.73 18.19 -0.27
N THR A 282 -7.20 18.48 0.96
CA THR A 282 -6.58 18.00 2.19
C THR A 282 -7.65 17.57 3.17
N LEU A 283 -7.53 16.34 3.68
CA LEU A 283 -8.24 15.86 4.85
C LEU A 283 -7.26 15.03 5.68
N THR A 284 -6.75 15.62 6.75
CA THR A 284 -5.93 14.91 7.76
C THR A 284 -6.66 14.90 9.08
N TYR A 285 -6.31 13.94 9.95
CA TYR A 285 -6.93 13.81 11.25
C TYR A 285 -5.95 13.30 12.31
N ASN A 286 -6.15 13.75 13.56
CA ASN A 286 -5.33 13.37 14.71
C ASN A 286 -6.19 13.30 15.99
N PRO A 287 -6.12 12.23 16.80
CA PRO A 287 -5.20 11.09 16.70
C PRO A 287 -5.56 10.10 15.59
N ASN A 288 -4.52 9.45 15.05
CA ASN A 288 -4.62 8.27 14.19
C ASN A 288 -3.80 7.13 14.83
N PRO A 289 -4.41 6.02 15.30
CA PRO A 289 -5.82 5.64 15.16
C PRO A 289 -6.78 6.55 15.94
N ILE A 290 -7.99 6.69 15.42
CA ILE A 290 -9.07 7.48 16.02
C ILE A 290 -9.48 6.84 17.34
N VAL A 291 -9.54 7.61 18.43
CA VAL A 291 -9.93 7.10 19.74
C VAL A 291 -11.38 7.49 20.05
N PRO A 292 -12.32 6.54 20.16
CA PRO A 292 -13.70 6.85 20.50
C PRO A 292 -13.82 7.60 21.83
N GLY A 293 -14.70 8.61 21.88
CA GLY A 293 -14.89 9.47 23.05
C GLY A 293 -13.81 10.54 23.24
N GLN A 294 -12.80 10.62 22.38
CA GLN A 294 -11.81 11.70 22.39
C GLN A 294 -12.07 12.73 21.28
N ASN A 295 -11.39 13.86 21.40
CA ASN A 295 -11.35 14.88 20.35
C ASN A 295 -10.50 14.40 19.18
N LEU A 296 -11.03 14.54 17.98
CA LEU A 296 -10.37 14.36 16.71
C LEU A 296 -10.19 15.73 16.06
N THR A 297 -8.95 16.16 15.91
CA THR A 297 -8.60 17.33 15.13
C THR A 297 -8.63 16.95 13.66
N LEU A 298 -9.30 17.76 12.83
CA LEU A 298 -9.40 17.63 11.39
C LEU A 298 -8.80 18.86 10.73
N ASP A 299 -7.86 18.68 9.81
CA ASP A 299 -7.45 19.75 8.89
C ASP A 299 -8.08 19.52 7.52
N LEU A 300 -8.86 20.51 7.09
CA LEU A 300 -9.68 20.50 5.89
C LEU A 300 -9.21 21.61 4.95
N GLU A 301 -8.81 21.25 3.74
CA GLU A 301 -8.53 22.21 2.66
C GLU A 301 -9.23 21.77 1.38
N GLY A 302 -9.64 22.75 0.59
CA GLY A 302 -10.34 22.46 -0.65
C GLY A 302 -10.74 23.70 -1.43
N GLU A 303 -11.49 23.46 -2.51
CA GLU A 303 -12.08 24.49 -3.36
C GLU A 303 -13.59 24.24 -3.53
N ALA A 304 -14.39 25.26 -3.23
CA ALA A 304 -15.83 25.24 -3.41
C ALA A 304 -16.21 25.96 -4.73
N GLN A 305 -16.76 25.23 -5.69
CA GLN A 305 -17.41 25.78 -6.89
C GLN A 305 -18.87 26.18 -6.60
N LYS A 306 -19.49 25.57 -5.58
CA LYS A 306 -20.82 25.94 -5.04
C LYS A 306 -20.68 26.20 -3.53
N GLN A 307 -21.39 27.20 -3.03
CA GLN A 307 -21.39 27.55 -1.61
C GLN A 307 -21.91 26.38 -0.76
N VAL A 308 -21.21 26.08 0.34
CA VAL A 308 -21.72 25.16 1.39
C VAL A 308 -22.65 25.97 2.28
N GLU A 309 -23.93 25.62 2.28
CA GLU A 309 -24.97 26.40 2.95
C GLU A 309 -25.09 26.08 4.43
N GLN A 310 -25.69 26.98 5.20
CA GLN A 310 -26.08 26.69 6.58
C GLN A 310 -27.05 25.50 6.62
N ASN A 311 -26.91 24.63 7.62
CA ASN A 311 -27.66 23.37 7.76
C ASN A 311 -27.35 22.31 6.68
N SER A 312 -26.19 22.42 6.02
CA SER A 312 -25.67 21.32 5.21
C SER A 312 -25.48 20.07 6.07
N ILE A 313 -25.84 18.92 5.54
CA ILE A 313 -25.75 17.63 6.23
C ILE A 313 -24.54 16.87 5.73
N LEU A 314 -23.65 16.51 6.66
CA LEU A 314 -22.59 15.54 6.41
C LEU A 314 -23.12 14.15 6.80
N LYS A 315 -23.28 13.31 5.79
CA LYS A 315 -23.60 11.90 5.96
C LYS A 315 -22.31 11.10 6.11
N ILE A 316 -22.17 10.36 7.20
CA ILE A 316 -21.01 9.55 7.54
C ILE A 316 -21.43 8.09 7.56
N GLN A 317 -20.79 7.23 6.76
CA GLN A 317 -21.10 5.81 6.70
C GLN A 317 -19.84 4.99 6.96
N GLY A 318 -19.86 4.10 7.94
CA GLY A 318 -18.81 3.08 8.10
C GLY A 318 -19.18 1.82 7.35
N ILE A 319 -18.26 1.32 6.54
CA ILE A 319 -18.44 0.22 5.59
C ILE A 319 -17.32 -0.80 5.83
N VAL A 320 -17.71 -2.07 5.92
CA VAL A 320 -16.77 -3.20 5.87
C VAL A 320 -17.04 -3.98 4.59
N ILE A 321 -18.05 -4.86 4.62
CA ILE A 321 -18.67 -5.45 3.41
C ILE A 321 -20.00 -4.75 3.11
N VAL A 322 -20.73 -4.41 4.16
CA VAL A 322 -21.97 -3.63 4.13
C VAL A 322 -21.83 -2.43 5.07
N PRO A 323 -22.66 -1.38 4.93
CA PRO A 323 -22.70 -0.29 5.90
C PRO A 323 -23.05 -0.82 7.29
N ILE A 324 -22.15 -0.63 8.26
CA ILE A 324 -22.32 -1.03 9.67
C ILE A 324 -22.89 0.11 10.52
N PHE A 325 -22.72 1.36 10.11
CA PHE A 325 -23.41 2.52 10.68
C PHE A 325 -23.63 3.61 9.64
N THR A 326 -24.58 4.51 9.93
CA THR A 326 -24.79 5.73 9.14
C THR A 326 -25.26 6.83 10.07
N ASP A 327 -24.56 7.96 10.04
CA ASP A 327 -24.88 9.17 10.79
C ASP A 327 -25.09 10.35 9.87
N ASN A 328 -25.95 11.26 10.28
CA ASN A 328 -26.14 12.55 9.66
C ASN A 328 -25.83 13.60 10.72
N VAL A 329 -24.83 14.43 10.46
CA VAL A 329 -24.45 15.53 11.34
C VAL A 329 -24.63 16.85 10.63
N ASP A 330 -25.02 17.89 11.36
CA ASP A 330 -25.02 19.26 10.81
C ASP A 330 -23.57 19.69 10.61
N PHE A 331 -23.14 19.79 9.35
CA PHE A 331 -21.76 20.08 9.02
C PHE A 331 -21.30 21.43 9.58
N CYS A 332 -22.16 22.44 9.50
CA CYS A 332 -21.80 23.78 9.96
C CYS A 332 -21.74 23.88 11.48
N ASN A 333 -22.72 23.31 12.17
CA ASN A 333 -22.87 23.46 13.61
C ASN A 333 -22.05 22.43 14.41
N GLU A 334 -21.91 21.21 13.90
CA GLU A 334 -21.27 20.11 14.63
C GLU A 334 -19.83 19.83 14.17
N VAL A 335 -19.47 20.18 12.92
CA VAL A 335 -18.10 19.98 12.42
C VAL A 335 -17.30 21.27 12.46
N LEU A 336 -17.84 22.37 11.91
CA LEU A 336 -17.09 23.62 11.79
C LEU A 336 -17.15 24.53 13.03
N SER A 337 -18.22 24.49 13.82
CA SER A 337 -18.43 25.45 14.92
C SER A 337 -17.88 25.09 16.32
N PRO A 338 -17.65 23.83 16.74
CA PRO A 338 -17.43 23.50 18.15
C PRO A 338 -16.24 24.17 18.85
N ASN A 339 -15.24 24.67 18.11
CA ASN A 339 -13.99 25.17 18.69
C ASN A 339 -13.49 26.49 18.05
N VAL A 340 -14.39 27.23 17.41
CA VAL A 340 -14.05 28.49 16.72
C VAL A 340 -14.18 29.68 17.67
N PRO A 341 -13.20 30.62 17.72
CA PRO A 341 -13.30 31.80 18.56
C PRO A 341 -14.58 32.60 18.27
N SER A 342 -15.24 33.06 19.34
CA SER A 342 -16.47 33.87 19.25
C SER A 342 -16.29 35.06 18.29
N GLY A 343 -16.96 35.01 17.13
CA GLY A 343 -16.90 36.06 16.09
C GLY A 343 -16.38 35.59 14.72
N SER A 344 -15.77 34.41 14.64
CA SER A 344 -15.42 33.78 13.36
C SER A 344 -16.53 32.84 12.91
N GLN A 345 -17.19 33.17 11.79
CA GLN A 345 -18.22 32.33 11.20
C GLN A 345 -17.60 31.56 10.03
N LEU A 346 -17.40 30.24 10.19
CA LEU A 346 -16.82 29.38 9.15
C LEU A 346 -17.86 28.85 8.14
N CYS A 347 -19.15 28.95 8.47
CA CYS A 347 -20.25 28.56 7.61
C CYS A 347 -21.24 29.73 7.41
N PRO A 348 -21.75 29.98 6.20
CA PRO A 348 -21.56 29.19 4.98
C PRO A 348 -20.13 29.29 4.42
N ILE A 349 -19.63 28.21 3.79
CA ILE A 349 -18.33 28.23 3.09
C ILE A 349 -18.56 28.87 1.72
N PRO A 350 -17.97 30.06 1.45
CA PRO A 350 -18.15 30.74 0.17
C PRO A 350 -17.48 29.98 -0.98
N VAL A 351 -17.86 30.32 -2.20
CA VAL A 351 -17.17 29.85 -3.42
C VAL A 351 -15.70 30.32 -3.39
N GLY A 352 -14.78 29.41 -3.70
CA GLY A 352 -13.33 29.63 -3.68
C GLY A 352 -12.60 28.66 -2.76
N ASN A 353 -11.31 28.95 -2.53
CA ASN A 353 -10.46 28.13 -1.68
C ASN A 353 -10.78 28.34 -0.19
N PHE A 354 -10.76 27.25 0.58
CA PHE A 354 -10.93 27.28 2.03
C PHE A 354 -9.88 26.42 2.72
N LYS A 355 -9.58 26.77 3.97
CA LYS A 355 -8.69 26.03 4.87
C LYS A 355 -9.19 26.18 6.30
N TYR A 356 -9.52 25.06 6.94
CA TYR A 356 -10.04 25.01 8.30
C TYR A 356 -9.30 23.95 9.11
N ALA A 357 -9.00 24.27 10.36
CA ALA A 357 -8.57 23.31 11.36
C ALA A 357 -9.66 23.28 12.44
N VAL A 358 -10.34 22.14 12.57
CA VAL A 358 -11.49 21.98 13.46
C VAL A 358 -11.26 20.79 14.38
N SER A 359 -11.98 20.75 15.50
CA SER A 359 -11.90 19.61 16.42
C SER A 359 -13.30 19.14 16.74
N VAL A 360 -13.53 17.85 16.57
CA VAL A 360 -14.83 17.18 16.75
C VAL A 360 -14.69 16.07 17.77
N VAL A 361 -15.73 15.81 18.56
CA VAL A 361 -15.74 14.67 19.50
C VAL A 361 -16.18 13.43 18.76
N VAL A 362 -15.39 12.37 18.79
CA VAL A 362 -15.75 11.11 18.16
C VAL A 362 -16.76 10.37 19.05
N PRO A 363 -17.94 10.00 18.54
CA PRO A 363 -18.92 9.26 19.33
C PRO A 363 -18.35 7.93 19.82
N ASN A 364 -18.53 7.63 21.10
CA ASN A 364 -18.18 6.32 21.63
C ASN A 364 -19.27 5.30 21.26
N ARG A 365 -18.97 4.41 20.32
CA ARG A 365 -19.92 3.42 19.78
C ARG A 365 -19.38 1.99 19.94
N PRO A 366 -20.19 1.06 20.46
CA PRO A 366 -19.81 -0.34 20.55
C PRO A 366 -19.41 -0.95 19.20
N GLU A 367 -20.07 -0.56 18.11
CA GLU A 367 -19.84 -1.06 16.76
C GLU A 367 -18.44 -0.71 16.22
N LEU A 368 -17.83 0.36 16.74
CA LEU A 368 -16.50 0.82 16.32
C LEU A 368 -15.36 0.11 17.08
N SER A 369 -15.67 -0.60 18.17
CA SER A 369 -14.67 -1.19 19.07
C SER A 369 -14.17 -2.58 18.64
N SER A 370 -14.86 -3.21 17.68
CA SER A 370 -14.71 -4.65 17.37
C SER A 370 -14.29 -4.94 15.92
N VAL A 371 -13.95 -3.92 15.14
CA VAL A 371 -13.69 -4.06 13.69
C VAL A 371 -12.30 -3.51 13.35
N ASN A 372 -11.43 -4.37 12.81
CA ASN A 372 -10.15 -3.95 12.24
C ASN A 372 -10.36 -3.48 10.80
N GLY A 373 -10.01 -2.23 10.51
CA GLY A 373 -10.15 -1.62 9.19
C GLY A 373 -11.61 -1.36 8.79
N ILE A 374 -12.03 -0.10 8.85
CA ILE A 374 -13.34 0.34 8.35
C ILE A 374 -13.10 1.36 7.24
N THR A 375 -13.79 1.24 6.12
CA THR A 375 -13.88 2.33 5.14
C THR A 375 -14.99 3.28 5.58
N VAL A 376 -14.67 4.56 5.77
CA VAL A 376 -15.68 5.59 6.01
C VAL A 376 -15.93 6.36 4.74
N ARG A 377 -17.21 6.52 4.41
CA ARG A 377 -17.71 7.39 3.35
C ARG A 377 -18.34 8.65 3.94
N PHE A 378 -17.90 9.80 3.45
CA PHE A 378 -18.39 11.12 3.77
C PHE A 378 -19.11 11.70 2.55
N THR A 379 -20.39 12.00 2.69
CA THR A 379 -21.18 12.69 1.65
C THR A 379 -21.73 13.99 2.22
N LEU A 380 -21.37 15.13 1.62
CA LEU A 380 -21.86 16.44 2.04
C LEU A 380 -23.01 16.90 1.14
N LEU A 381 -24.14 17.23 1.75
CA LEU A 381 -25.35 17.65 1.06
C LEU A 381 -25.77 19.05 1.52
N ASN A 382 -26.06 19.94 0.57
CA ASN A 382 -26.76 21.19 0.89
C ASN A 382 -28.23 20.92 1.25
N PRO A 383 -28.94 21.91 1.86
CA PRO A 383 -30.37 21.78 2.20
C PRO A 383 -31.29 21.49 1.01
N ASP A 384 -30.86 21.84 -0.21
CA ASP A 384 -31.55 21.53 -1.47
C ASP A 384 -31.31 20.09 -1.96
N ASN A 385 -30.61 19.26 -1.17
CA ASN A 385 -30.11 17.92 -1.51
C ASN A 385 -29.07 17.89 -2.64
N THR A 386 -28.46 19.03 -2.99
CA THR A 386 -27.30 19.01 -3.88
C THR A 386 -26.14 18.35 -3.16
N GLU A 387 -25.62 17.29 -3.76
CA GLU A 387 -24.39 16.65 -3.32
C GLU A 387 -23.20 17.52 -3.69
N LEU A 388 -22.54 18.06 -2.68
CA LEU A 388 -21.39 18.93 -2.84
C LEU A 388 -20.10 18.14 -2.98
N THR A 389 -19.95 17.05 -2.24
CA THR A 389 -18.79 16.15 -2.34
C THR A 389 -19.15 14.77 -1.81
N CYS A 390 -18.45 13.75 -2.32
CA CYS A 390 -18.41 12.43 -1.72
C CYS A 390 -16.98 11.91 -1.76
N ILE A 391 -16.43 11.65 -0.59
CA ILE A 391 -15.13 11.01 -0.43
C ILE A 391 -15.24 9.79 0.49
N GLU A 392 -14.43 8.79 0.27
CA GLU A 392 -14.35 7.60 1.09
C GLU A 392 -12.92 7.13 1.26
N GLY A 393 -12.62 6.50 2.38
CA GLY A 393 -11.28 6.00 2.64
C GLY A 393 -11.25 5.18 3.92
N PRO A 394 -10.25 4.32 4.10
CA PRO A 394 -10.08 3.61 5.35
C PRO A 394 -9.85 4.58 6.51
N ILE A 395 -10.24 4.16 7.70
CA ILE A 395 -9.82 4.76 8.96
C ILE A 395 -9.43 3.65 9.93
N GLN A 396 -8.54 3.97 10.86
CA GLN A 396 -8.20 3.09 11.97
C GLN A 396 -8.86 3.62 13.24
N ILE A 397 -9.47 2.73 14.02
CA ILE A 397 -10.10 3.08 15.30
C ILE A 397 -9.39 2.28 16.39
N ALA A 398 -8.92 2.97 17.43
CA ALA A 398 -8.28 2.34 18.56
C ALA A 398 -9.30 1.49 19.32
N SER A 399 -8.93 0.26 19.67
CA SER A 399 -9.72 -0.56 20.59
C SER A 399 -9.82 0.17 21.94
N ALA A 400 -11.04 0.29 22.46
CA ALA A 400 -11.23 0.76 23.82
C ALA A 400 -10.53 -0.23 24.75
N ASN A 401 -9.41 0.20 25.37
CA ASN A 401 -8.57 -0.56 26.30
C ASN A 401 -9.19 -1.86 26.83
N SER A 402 -8.61 -3.00 26.44
CA SER A 402 -8.55 -4.17 27.31
C SER A 402 -7.60 -3.91 28.47
#